data_AF-C1LEB0-F1
#
_entry.id   AF-C1LEB0-F1
#
_cell.length_a   1.000
_cell.length_b   1.000
_cell.length_c   1.000
_cell.angle_alpha   90.00
_cell.angle_beta   90.00
_cell.angle_gamma   90.00
#
_symmetry.space_group_name_H-M   'P 1'
#
loop_
_entity.id
_entity.type
_entity.pdbx_description
1 polymer ?
#
loop_
_entity_poly.entity_id
_entity_poly.type
_entity_poly.pdbx_seq_one_letter_code
_entity_poly.pdbx_strand_id
1 'polypeptide(L)'
;MASILFVISCVLLFKQKCVTTEYYTAVVDITKAWRLSQELVSDLNSYITLEEARLNRIRKVVKLLDTNGSTNVRSSTPYQQNNDLEEYLGNPINAYLTMKRLSSNWKSEISQLLDSVPNSYHNGKDNVSDYLNFTDAQNTTPMNTIRSRVKQHTDMLPGDSDVSGAVDAILRLQSTYRLPASRVAYGHLIDNLSSPQLSAAQCLEVGKQAYSQGDFERSEEWFRVAYDRLFDKLEEKLGFDTHGATMLSDETEETEPTVGQILDHLAYSLGRQGRYAEALNVTRLLIEEEPTNERAINNEAYYVEQLDRGEGRLGPNPRSQATSKHDQETELYESLCRDENPFPTVPSHYLTCRYYTPHAFYRIGPVKEETLYPDPRIVMWYDLIFPSEIEKIKDLATPRLRRATVKNPITGNLEVAFYRTSKALGFRILWMKSPTR
;
A
#
# COMPACT_ATOMS: atom_id res chain seq x y z
N MET A 1 46.36 -25.03 22.95
CA MET A 1 45.08 -25.72 23.23
C MET A 1 43.94 -24.73 23.48
N ALA A 2 44.07 -23.79 24.42
CA ALA A 2 43.02 -22.80 24.73
C ALA A 2 42.65 -21.86 23.55
N SER A 3 43.64 -21.43 22.75
CA SER A 3 43.40 -20.52 21.62
C SER A 3 42.65 -21.17 20.46
N ILE A 4 42.78 -22.50 20.27
CA ILE A 4 42.09 -23.23 19.20
C ILE A 4 40.62 -23.45 19.58
N LEU A 5 40.33 -23.72 20.86
CA LEU A 5 38.97 -23.80 21.40
C LEU A 5 38.23 -22.46 21.33
N PHE A 6 38.93 -21.34 21.53
CA PHE A 6 38.34 -20.01 21.40
C PHE A 6 37.96 -19.66 19.96
N VAL A 7 38.82 -20.02 18.99
CA VAL A 7 38.55 -19.82 17.56
C VAL A 7 37.41 -20.72 17.08
N ILE A 8 37.33 -21.98 17.53
CA ILE A 8 36.22 -22.88 17.20
C ILE A 8 34.90 -22.39 17.81
N SER A 9 34.93 -21.87 19.05
CA SER A 9 33.77 -21.25 19.69
C SER A 9 33.29 -19.99 18.95
N CYS A 10 34.21 -19.10 18.55
CA CYS A 10 33.87 -17.93 17.73
C CYS A 10 33.32 -18.31 16.34
N VAL A 11 33.87 -19.33 15.67
CA VAL A 11 33.39 -19.78 14.35
C VAL A 11 32.01 -20.46 14.43
N LEU A 12 31.69 -21.12 15.55
CA LEU A 12 30.36 -21.70 15.79
C LEU A 12 29.31 -20.63 16.15
N LEU A 13 29.69 -19.56 16.84
CA LEU A 13 28.81 -18.43 17.14
C LEU A 13 28.50 -17.57 15.89
N PHE A 14 29.39 -17.50 14.91
CA PHE A 14 29.18 -16.77 13.66
C PHE A 14 28.33 -17.51 12.60
N LYS A 15 27.85 -18.73 12.88
CA LYS A 15 26.96 -19.50 11.98
C LYS A 15 25.53 -19.59 12.50
N GLN A 16 25.03 -18.54 13.14
CA GLN A 16 23.60 -18.36 13.25
C GLN A 16 23.08 -17.94 11.86
N LYS A 17 22.87 -18.93 10.99
CA LYS A 17 22.13 -18.72 9.74
C LYS A 17 20.77 -18.19 10.16
N CYS A 18 20.45 -16.98 9.72
CA CYS A 18 19.10 -16.45 9.78
C CYS A 18 18.23 -17.37 8.92
N VAL A 19 17.60 -18.35 9.55
CA VAL A 19 16.64 -19.22 8.86
C VAL A 19 15.35 -18.40 8.80
N THR A 20 15.07 -17.82 7.64
CA THR A 20 13.75 -17.24 7.35
C THR A 20 12.78 -18.40 7.18
N THR A 21 12.22 -18.87 8.30
CA THR A 21 11.30 -20.03 8.36
C THR A 21 9.90 -19.72 7.87
N GLU A 22 9.56 -18.44 7.68
CA GLU A 22 8.21 -18.00 7.36
C GLU A 22 8.12 -17.38 5.97
N TYR A 23 7.20 -17.88 5.15
CA TYR A 23 6.91 -17.36 3.80
C TYR A 23 5.43 -17.03 3.71
N TYR A 24 5.12 -15.77 3.39
CA TYR A 24 3.76 -15.23 3.47
C TYR A 24 3.21 -14.86 2.09
N THR A 25 1.94 -15.19 1.82
CA THR A 25 1.17 -14.71 0.65
C THR A 25 1.40 -13.23 0.36
N ALA A 26 1.25 -12.37 1.38
CA ALA A 26 1.39 -10.93 1.23
C ALA A 26 2.77 -10.52 0.72
N VAL A 27 3.85 -11.17 1.19
CA VAL A 27 5.20 -10.89 0.71
C VAL A 27 5.35 -11.28 -0.75
N VAL A 28 4.75 -12.40 -1.17
CA VAL A 28 4.73 -12.81 -2.59
C VAL A 28 4.02 -11.78 -3.44
N ASP A 29 2.82 -11.40 -3.04
CA ASP A 29 1.95 -10.52 -3.82
C ASP A 29 2.52 -9.10 -3.89
N ILE A 30 3.06 -8.56 -2.79
CA ILE A 30 3.76 -7.27 -2.76
C ILE A 30 5.04 -7.32 -3.61
N THR A 31 5.83 -8.41 -3.54
CA THR A 31 7.03 -8.54 -4.36
C THR A 31 6.69 -8.58 -5.85
N LYS A 32 5.60 -9.26 -6.23
CA LYS A 32 5.09 -9.26 -7.60
C LYS A 32 4.64 -7.86 -8.01
N ALA A 33 3.81 -7.21 -7.22
CA ALA A 33 3.34 -5.85 -7.49
C ALA A 33 4.49 -4.85 -7.64
N TRP A 34 5.52 -4.97 -6.79
CA TRP A 34 6.73 -4.15 -6.86
C TRP A 34 7.55 -4.39 -8.14
N ARG A 35 7.72 -5.65 -8.57
CA ARG A 35 8.40 -5.93 -9.85
C ARG A 35 7.60 -5.40 -11.03
N LEU A 36 6.29 -5.56 -11.00
CA LEU A 36 5.38 -5.04 -12.01
C LEU A 36 5.41 -3.51 -12.07
N SER A 37 5.53 -2.82 -10.93
CA SER A 37 5.64 -1.35 -10.91
C SER A 37 6.96 -0.87 -11.55
N GLN A 38 8.06 -1.60 -11.40
CA GLN A 38 9.31 -1.31 -12.09
C GLN A 38 9.20 -1.50 -13.61
N GLU A 39 8.55 -2.57 -14.05
CA GLU A 39 8.26 -2.81 -15.48
C GLU A 39 7.33 -1.73 -16.05
N LEU A 40 6.36 -1.29 -15.26
CA LEU A 40 5.41 -0.23 -15.62
C LEU A 40 6.11 1.10 -15.92
N VAL A 41 7.15 1.47 -15.17
CA VAL A 41 7.94 2.68 -15.44
C VAL A 41 8.58 2.63 -16.83
N SER A 42 9.12 1.47 -17.22
CA SER A 42 9.69 1.29 -18.57
C SER A 42 8.62 1.38 -19.66
N ASP A 43 7.47 0.76 -19.44
CA ASP A 43 6.33 0.81 -20.38
C ASP A 43 5.76 2.23 -20.51
N LEU A 44 5.66 2.98 -19.41
CA LEU A 44 5.23 4.39 -19.40
C LEU A 44 6.23 5.30 -20.10
N ASN A 45 7.53 5.12 -19.88
CA ASN A 45 8.55 5.86 -20.63
C ASN A 45 8.44 5.59 -22.13
N SER A 46 8.22 4.33 -22.51
CA SER A 46 7.98 3.97 -23.92
C SER A 46 6.72 4.65 -24.46
N TYR A 47 5.64 4.69 -23.68
CA TYR A 47 4.41 5.40 -24.03
C TYR A 47 4.64 6.91 -24.22
N ILE A 48 5.38 7.55 -23.32
CA ILE A 48 5.74 8.97 -23.40
C ILE A 48 6.50 9.26 -24.70
N THR A 49 7.53 8.47 -25.04
CA THR A 49 8.30 8.69 -26.28
C THR A 49 7.44 8.57 -27.54
N LEU A 50 6.44 7.68 -27.54
CA LEU A 50 5.51 7.52 -28.66
C LEU A 50 4.54 8.71 -28.76
N GLU A 51 4.03 9.21 -27.64
CA GLU A 51 3.19 10.41 -27.61
C GLU A 51 3.97 11.67 -27.99
N GLU A 52 5.20 11.83 -27.53
CA GLU A 52 6.08 12.93 -27.95
C GLU A 52 6.37 12.90 -29.44
N ALA A 53 6.61 11.71 -30.02
CA ALA A 53 6.78 11.56 -31.46
C ALA A 53 5.50 11.96 -32.23
N ARG A 54 4.33 11.59 -31.72
CA ARG A 54 3.04 12.00 -32.30
C ARG A 54 2.82 13.51 -32.21
N LEU A 55 3.05 14.11 -31.04
CA LEU A 55 2.96 15.56 -30.82
C LEU A 55 3.95 16.33 -31.70
N ASN A 56 5.16 15.82 -31.88
CA ASN A 56 6.15 16.42 -32.77
C ASN A 56 5.73 16.40 -34.24
N ARG A 57 5.05 15.34 -34.70
CA ARG A 57 4.46 15.31 -36.05
C ARG A 57 3.36 16.36 -36.20
N ILE A 58 2.46 16.47 -35.22
CA ILE A 58 1.40 17.49 -35.20
C ILE A 58 2.00 18.89 -35.22
N ARG A 59 3.00 19.15 -34.36
CA ARG A 59 3.70 20.45 -34.30
C ARG A 59 4.38 20.81 -35.62
N LYS A 60 4.94 19.83 -36.35
CA LYS A 60 5.49 20.07 -37.71
C LYS A 60 4.40 20.51 -38.68
N VAL A 61 3.23 19.88 -38.66
CA VAL A 61 2.11 20.26 -39.53
C VAL A 61 1.58 21.65 -39.18
N VAL A 62 1.44 21.98 -37.90
CA VAL A 62 1.05 23.33 -37.47
C VAL A 62 2.06 24.37 -38.00
N LYS A 63 3.37 24.13 -37.83
CA LYS A 63 4.40 25.04 -38.39
C LYS A 63 4.32 25.19 -39.90
N LEU A 64 4.07 24.11 -40.63
CA LEU A 64 3.88 24.15 -42.09
C LEU A 64 2.64 24.99 -42.46
N LEU A 65 1.56 24.90 -41.69
CA LEU A 65 0.35 25.71 -41.89
C LEU A 65 0.62 27.19 -41.59
N ASP A 66 1.34 27.52 -40.52
CA ASP A 66 1.68 28.91 -40.16
C ASP A 66 2.61 29.58 -41.20
N THR A 67 3.63 28.86 -41.67
CA THR A 67 4.57 29.39 -42.67
C THR A 67 3.93 29.60 -44.03
N ASN A 68 2.95 28.76 -44.39
CA ASN A 68 2.28 28.82 -45.69
C ASN A 68 1.00 29.67 -45.68
N GLY A 69 0.37 29.86 -44.52
CA GLY A 69 -0.70 30.82 -44.29
C GLY A 69 -0.21 32.27 -44.21
N SER A 70 1.10 32.47 -44.05
CA SER A 70 1.77 33.78 -44.20
C SER A 70 1.93 34.18 -45.67
N THR A 71 0.83 34.26 -46.42
CA THR A 71 0.75 35.30 -47.45
C THR A 71 0.79 36.63 -46.70
N ASN A 72 1.70 37.54 -47.06
CA ASN A 72 1.93 38.86 -46.43
C ASN A 72 0.65 39.72 -46.31
N VAL A 73 -0.26 39.37 -45.40
CA VAL A 73 -1.46 40.14 -45.06
C VAL A 73 -1.28 40.57 -43.61
N ARG A 74 -0.39 41.54 -43.40
CA ARG A 74 -0.35 42.34 -42.17
C ARG A 74 -1.51 43.34 -42.25
N SER A 75 -2.73 42.86 -42.01
CA SER A 75 -3.93 43.71 -41.95
C SER A 75 -4.58 43.53 -40.58
N SER A 76 -4.81 44.65 -39.89
CA SER A 76 -5.15 44.74 -38.46
C SER A 76 -6.63 44.47 -38.14
N THR A 77 -7.46 44.06 -39.09
CA THR A 77 -8.87 43.71 -38.82
C THR A 77 -9.38 42.52 -39.64
N PRO A 78 -10.25 41.64 -39.09
CA PRO A 78 -10.78 40.45 -39.78
C PRO A 78 -11.56 40.75 -41.07
N TYR A 79 -12.16 41.95 -41.16
CA TYR A 79 -12.95 42.37 -42.32
C TYR A 79 -12.08 42.72 -43.54
N GLN A 80 -10.88 43.27 -43.34
CA GLN A 80 -9.94 43.55 -44.44
C GLN A 80 -9.26 42.28 -44.97
N GLN A 81 -9.01 41.29 -44.09
CA GLN A 81 -8.46 39.98 -44.49
C GLN A 81 -9.34 39.26 -45.51
N ASN A 82 -10.67 39.30 -45.35
CA ASN A 82 -11.59 38.60 -46.25
C ASN A 82 -11.70 39.27 -47.63
N ASN A 83 -11.65 40.61 -47.70
CA ASN A 83 -11.67 41.33 -48.98
C ASN A 83 -10.37 41.12 -49.77
N ASP A 84 -9.21 41.19 -49.10
CA ASP A 84 -7.90 40.92 -49.71
C ASP A 84 -7.81 39.45 -50.21
N LEU A 85 -8.48 38.52 -49.51
CA LEU A 85 -8.56 37.12 -49.89
C LEU A 85 -9.46 36.88 -51.11
N GLU A 86 -10.60 37.56 -51.22
CA GLU A 86 -11.46 37.50 -52.41
C GLU A 86 -10.77 38.08 -53.65
N GLU A 87 -10.02 39.19 -53.51
CA GLU A 87 -9.23 39.76 -54.61
C GLU A 87 -8.07 38.82 -55.02
N TYR A 88 -7.39 38.23 -54.05
CA TYR A 88 -6.31 37.25 -54.30
C TYR A 88 -6.81 35.97 -54.99
N LEU A 89 -7.96 35.44 -54.55
CA LEU A 89 -8.62 34.27 -55.14
C LEU A 89 -9.37 34.59 -56.44
N GLY A 90 -9.62 35.88 -56.73
CA GLY A 90 -10.14 36.33 -58.02
C GLY A 90 -9.19 36.07 -59.18
N ASN A 91 -7.88 35.90 -58.90
CA ASN A 91 -6.92 35.44 -59.89
C ASN A 91 -7.04 33.91 -60.08
N PRO A 92 -7.44 33.42 -61.27
CA PRO A 92 -7.65 31.99 -61.50
C PRO A 92 -6.39 31.14 -61.33
N ILE A 93 -5.19 31.70 -61.49
CA ILE A 93 -3.92 31.01 -61.20
C ILE A 93 -3.74 30.84 -59.70
N ASN A 94 -4.01 31.89 -58.91
CA ASN A 94 -3.94 31.82 -57.45
C ASN A 94 -5.00 30.85 -56.90
N ALA A 95 -6.24 30.89 -57.40
CA ALA A 95 -7.31 29.96 -57.04
C ALA A 95 -6.95 28.50 -57.37
N TYR A 96 -6.38 28.24 -58.56
CA TYR A 96 -5.91 26.91 -58.92
C TYR A 96 -4.77 26.43 -58.00
N LEU A 97 -3.80 27.31 -57.69
CA LEU A 97 -2.68 26.98 -56.81
C LEU A 97 -3.14 26.74 -55.36
N THR A 98 -4.09 27.52 -54.84
CA THR A 98 -4.67 27.31 -53.50
C THR A 98 -5.50 26.03 -53.45
N MET A 99 -6.36 25.77 -54.44
CA MET A 99 -7.14 24.53 -54.53
C MET A 99 -6.26 23.29 -54.67
N LYS A 100 -5.21 23.34 -55.51
CA LYS A 100 -4.25 22.24 -55.66
C LYS A 100 -3.49 21.95 -54.36
N ARG A 101 -3.15 22.99 -53.59
CA ARG A 101 -2.52 22.86 -52.27
C ARG A 101 -3.47 22.25 -51.24
N LEU A 102 -4.71 22.75 -51.16
CA LEU A 102 -5.76 22.24 -50.28
C LEU A 102 -6.13 20.78 -50.59
N SER A 103 -6.21 20.41 -51.87
CA SER A 103 -6.77 19.12 -52.29
C SER A 103 -5.78 17.97 -52.33
N SER A 104 -4.50 18.20 -52.68
CA SER A 104 -3.56 17.10 -52.96
C SER A 104 -2.67 16.69 -51.78
N ASN A 105 -2.29 17.62 -50.91
CA ASN A 105 -1.31 17.33 -49.84
C ASN A 105 -1.95 17.36 -48.43
N TRP A 106 -2.86 18.29 -48.16
CA TRP A 106 -3.36 18.50 -46.80
C TRP A 106 -4.41 17.49 -46.36
N LYS A 107 -5.30 17.08 -47.27
CA LYS A 107 -6.34 16.09 -46.95
C LYS A 107 -5.72 14.76 -46.51
N SER A 108 -4.69 14.28 -47.18
CA SER A 108 -4.00 13.03 -46.83
C SER A 108 -3.12 13.16 -45.59
N GLU A 109 -2.34 14.23 -45.45
CA GLU A 109 -1.47 14.45 -44.27
C GLU A 109 -2.27 14.64 -42.98
N ILE A 110 -3.38 15.38 -43.03
CA ILE A 110 -4.25 15.61 -41.87
C ILE A 110 -5.01 14.33 -41.51
N SER A 111 -5.56 13.61 -42.50
CA SER A 111 -6.27 12.35 -42.24
C SER A 111 -5.33 11.30 -41.65
N GLN A 112 -4.12 11.14 -42.17
CA GLN A 112 -3.13 10.20 -41.63
C GLN A 112 -2.66 10.55 -40.21
N LEU A 113 -2.71 11.83 -39.81
CA LEU A 113 -2.42 12.25 -38.44
C LEU A 113 -3.59 12.06 -37.49
N LEU A 114 -4.84 12.28 -37.94
CA LEU A 114 -6.04 12.04 -37.15
C LEU A 114 -6.36 10.56 -36.98
N ASP A 115 -6.15 9.73 -38.02
CA ASP A 115 -6.40 8.29 -37.98
C ASP A 115 -5.40 7.55 -37.07
N SER A 116 -4.28 8.19 -36.71
CA SER A 116 -3.34 7.70 -35.69
C SER A 116 -3.86 7.83 -34.25
N VAL A 117 -5.07 8.37 -34.06
CA VAL A 117 -5.77 8.43 -32.78
C VAL A 117 -6.82 7.31 -32.74
N PRO A 118 -6.60 6.23 -31.96
CA PRO A 118 -7.64 5.24 -31.78
C PRO A 118 -8.79 5.89 -31.01
N ASN A 119 -9.94 6.06 -31.68
CA ASN A 119 -11.20 6.41 -31.05
C ASN A 119 -11.57 5.33 -30.02
N SER A 120 -11.14 5.51 -28.77
CA SER A 120 -11.60 4.70 -27.65
C SER A 120 -12.82 5.37 -27.01
N TYR A 121 -13.95 5.34 -27.72
CA TYR A 121 -15.26 5.43 -27.09
C TYR A 121 -16.31 4.66 -27.92
N HIS A 122 -16.18 3.33 -27.94
CA HIS A 122 -17.32 2.48 -28.27
C HIS A 122 -17.83 1.81 -26.99
N ASN A 123 -18.93 2.37 -26.49
CA ASN A 123 -19.80 1.71 -25.53
C ASN A 123 -20.27 0.37 -26.12
N GLY A 124 -20.05 -0.70 -25.37
CA GLY A 124 -20.93 -1.86 -25.25
C GLY A 124 -21.38 -2.57 -26.53
N LYS A 125 -20.86 -3.79 -26.68
CA LYS A 125 -21.45 -4.93 -27.43
C LYS A 125 -21.45 -4.75 -28.95
N ASP A 126 -20.48 -5.38 -29.62
CA ASP A 126 -20.74 -6.54 -30.48
C ASP A 126 -19.52 -6.91 -31.35
N ASN A 127 -19.32 -8.22 -31.45
CA ASN A 127 -18.75 -9.00 -32.55
C ASN A 127 -17.30 -8.74 -33.00
N VAL A 128 -16.47 -9.70 -32.57
CA VAL A 128 -15.27 -10.22 -33.22
C VAL A 128 -15.49 -10.43 -34.72
N SER A 129 -14.98 -9.53 -35.57
CA SER A 129 -14.33 -9.83 -36.86
C SER A 129 -14.26 -8.59 -37.75
N ASP A 130 -13.31 -7.68 -37.52
CA ASP A 130 -12.79 -6.87 -38.64
C ASP A 130 -11.49 -6.15 -38.25
N TYR A 131 -10.38 -6.88 -38.25
CA TYR A 131 -9.05 -6.28 -38.15
C TYR A 131 -8.10 -6.97 -39.12
N LEU A 132 -8.33 -6.76 -40.41
CA LEU A 132 -7.34 -7.00 -41.46
C LEU A 132 -7.42 -5.86 -42.48
N ASN A 133 -6.78 -4.73 -42.18
CA ASN A 133 -6.27 -3.85 -43.23
C ASN A 133 -4.81 -3.49 -42.94
N PHE A 134 -3.99 -3.87 -43.91
CA PHE A 134 -2.57 -4.14 -43.86
C PHE A 134 -1.77 -2.92 -44.36
N THR A 135 -1.74 -1.82 -43.58
CA THR A 135 -0.74 -0.74 -43.75
C THR A 135 -0.51 0.12 -42.50
N ASP A 136 -1.36 0.05 -41.47
CA ASP A 136 -1.22 0.86 -40.24
C ASP A 136 -0.49 0.16 -39.07
N ALA A 137 -0.03 -1.08 -39.29
CA ALA A 137 0.41 -2.01 -38.25
C ALA A 137 1.83 -1.77 -37.69
N GLN A 138 2.48 -0.63 -37.96
CA GLN A 138 3.84 -0.37 -37.46
C GLN A 138 3.88 0.54 -36.22
N ASN A 139 2.88 1.39 -36.00
CA ASN A 139 2.85 2.33 -34.86
C ASN A 139 1.61 2.21 -33.93
N THR A 140 0.49 1.66 -34.40
CA THR A 140 -0.73 1.45 -33.58
C THR A 140 -0.68 0.17 -32.74
N THR A 141 -0.02 -0.87 -33.24
CA THR A 141 0.26 -2.14 -32.56
C THR A 141 1.15 -2.00 -31.32
N PRO A 142 2.29 -1.26 -31.33
CA PRO A 142 3.07 -1.04 -30.12
C PRO A 142 2.31 -0.20 -29.07
N MET A 143 1.53 0.80 -29.49
CA MET A 143 0.77 1.64 -28.56
C MET A 143 -0.36 0.86 -27.86
N ASN A 144 -1.14 0.08 -28.60
CA ASN A 144 -2.23 -0.72 -28.03
C ASN A 144 -1.71 -1.87 -27.16
N THR A 145 -0.57 -2.47 -27.52
CA THR A 145 0.07 -3.50 -26.69
C THR A 145 0.61 -2.92 -25.39
N ILE A 146 1.32 -1.77 -25.43
CA ILE A 146 1.76 -1.06 -24.22
C ILE A 146 0.55 -0.68 -23.35
N ARG A 147 -0.50 -0.10 -23.93
CA ARG A 147 -1.72 0.27 -23.18
C ARG A 147 -2.38 -0.94 -22.51
N SER A 148 -2.42 -2.09 -23.18
CA SER A 148 -2.97 -3.33 -22.62
C SER A 148 -2.11 -3.87 -21.47
N ARG A 149 -0.77 -3.78 -21.58
CA ARG A 149 0.16 -4.15 -20.51
C ARG A 149 0.02 -3.21 -19.33
N VAL A 150 0.06 -1.90 -19.55
CA VAL A 150 -0.17 -0.88 -18.51
C VAL A 150 -1.46 -1.19 -17.74
N LYS A 151 -2.58 -1.40 -18.44
CA LYS A 151 -3.85 -1.74 -17.81
C LYS A 151 -3.77 -3.02 -16.96
N GLN A 152 -3.20 -4.09 -17.52
CA GLN A 152 -3.03 -5.35 -16.80
C GLN A 152 -2.15 -5.22 -15.55
N HIS A 153 -1.08 -4.42 -15.61
CA HIS A 153 -0.17 -4.20 -14.49
C HIS A 153 -0.84 -3.34 -13.41
N THR A 154 -1.62 -2.32 -13.81
CA THR A 154 -2.42 -1.50 -12.90
C THR A 154 -3.44 -2.33 -12.13
N ASP A 155 -4.12 -3.29 -12.79
CA ASP A 155 -5.09 -4.17 -12.13
C ASP A 155 -4.46 -5.10 -11.07
N MET A 156 -3.12 -5.27 -11.08
CA MET A 156 -2.37 -6.06 -10.09
C MET A 156 -1.78 -5.23 -8.95
N LEU A 157 -1.88 -3.90 -9.01
CA LEU A 157 -1.43 -3.03 -7.92
C LEU A 157 -2.40 -3.10 -6.72
N PRO A 158 -1.91 -2.86 -5.48
CA PRO A 158 -2.76 -2.79 -4.30
C PRO A 158 -3.82 -1.70 -4.44
N GLY A 159 -5.03 -1.99 -3.96
CA GLY A 159 -6.11 -1.00 -3.87
C GLY A 159 -6.33 -0.47 -2.45
N ASP A 160 -7.30 0.42 -2.29
CA ASP A 160 -7.63 1.06 -1.00
C ASP A 160 -7.92 0.04 0.12
N SER A 161 -8.52 -1.11 -0.22
CA SER A 161 -8.79 -2.19 0.74
C SER A 161 -7.52 -2.84 1.28
N ASP A 162 -6.46 -2.93 0.47
CA ASP A 162 -5.17 -3.47 0.90
C ASP A 162 -4.44 -2.48 1.80
N VAL A 163 -4.59 -1.17 1.55
CA VAL A 163 -4.08 -0.10 2.44
C VAL A 163 -4.77 -0.16 3.79
N SER A 164 -6.11 -0.21 3.82
CA SER A 164 -6.88 -0.36 5.06
C SER A 164 -6.47 -1.63 5.83
N GLY A 165 -6.29 -2.75 5.12
CA GLY A 165 -5.79 -3.99 5.73
C GLY A 165 -4.35 -3.90 6.27
N ALA A 166 -3.49 -3.07 5.66
CA ALA A 166 -2.16 -2.80 6.18
C ALA A 166 -2.21 -1.94 7.46
N VAL A 167 -3.09 -0.93 7.50
CA VAL A 167 -3.34 -0.12 8.71
C VAL A 167 -3.88 -0.98 9.85
N ASP A 168 -4.82 -1.90 9.56
CA ASP A 168 -5.32 -2.86 10.55
C ASP A 168 -4.22 -3.75 11.11
N ALA A 169 -3.26 -4.15 10.26
CA ALA A 169 -2.10 -4.91 10.70
C ALA A 169 -1.18 -4.09 11.63
N ILE A 170 -1.00 -2.78 11.37
CA ILE A 170 -0.25 -1.88 12.26
C ILE A 170 -0.95 -1.75 13.62
N LEU A 171 -2.26 -1.48 13.62
CA LEU A 171 -3.05 -1.37 14.86
C LEU A 171 -3.02 -2.66 15.68
N ARG A 172 -3.01 -3.81 15.00
CA ARG A 172 -2.86 -5.10 15.65
C ARG A 172 -1.46 -5.30 16.24
N LEU A 173 -0.40 -4.92 15.54
CA LEU A 173 0.95 -4.97 16.10
C LEU A 173 1.05 -4.07 17.34
N GLN A 174 0.44 -2.89 17.29
CA GLN A 174 0.33 -1.98 18.42
C GLN A 174 -0.35 -2.65 19.62
N SER A 175 -1.49 -3.31 19.42
CA SER A 175 -2.21 -4.00 20.51
C SER A 175 -1.42 -5.18 21.06
N THR A 176 -0.99 -6.09 20.17
CA THR A 176 -0.34 -7.34 20.54
C THR A 176 0.96 -7.11 21.32
N TYR A 177 1.77 -6.13 20.92
CA TYR A 177 3.04 -5.82 21.58
C TYR A 177 2.97 -4.66 22.59
N ARG A 178 1.78 -4.08 22.82
CA ARG A 178 1.58 -2.91 23.68
C ARG A 178 2.53 -1.76 23.35
N LEU A 179 2.69 -1.50 22.05
CA LEU A 179 3.58 -0.45 21.55
C LEU A 179 2.86 0.90 21.62
N PRO A 180 3.51 1.98 22.08
CA PRO A 180 2.93 3.31 21.97
C PRO A 180 2.92 3.75 20.50
N ALA A 181 1.86 4.45 20.08
CA ALA A 181 1.73 4.95 18.71
C ALA A 181 2.96 5.77 18.26
N SER A 182 3.54 6.55 19.17
CA SER A 182 4.75 7.35 18.90
C SER A 182 5.93 6.50 18.45
N ARG A 183 6.23 5.38 19.12
CA ARG A 183 7.35 4.50 18.70
C ARG A 183 7.14 3.94 17.31
N VAL A 184 5.90 3.63 16.95
CA VAL A 184 5.57 3.14 15.60
C VAL A 184 5.77 4.26 14.58
N ALA A 185 5.23 5.45 14.84
CA ALA A 185 5.30 6.59 13.92
C ALA A 185 6.73 7.12 13.71
N TYR A 186 7.57 7.14 14.75
CA TYR A 186 8.97 7.57 14.68
C TYR A 186 9.93 6.46 14.24
N GLY A 187 9.43 5.25 13.96
CA GLY A 187 10.26 4.15 13.45
C GLY A 187 11.17 3.48 14.50
N HIS A 188 10.84 3.62 15.79
CA HIS A 188 11.58 3.06 16.93
C HIS A 188 10.94 1.75 17.44
N LEU A 189 10.81 0.75 16.55
CA LEU A 189 10.14 -0.51 16.86
C LEU A 189 11.02 -1.52 17.59
N ILE A 190 12.30 -1.63 17.20
CA ILE A 190 13.27 -2.58 17.75
C ILE A 190 14.53 -1.81 18.08
N ASP A 191 15.06 -1.99 19.28
CA ASP A 191 16.33 -1.42 19.68
C ASP A 191 17.42 -1.91 18.70
N ASN A 192 18.07 -0.97 18.00
CA ASN A 192 19.08 -1.18 16.94
C ASN A 192 18.58 -1.33 15.49
N LEU A 193 17.28 -1.18 15.22
CA LEU A 193 16.77 -1.10 13.84
C LEU A 193 16.06 0.24 13.63
N SER A 194 16.55 1.05 12.69
CA SER A 194 15.82 2.24 12.24
C SER A 194 14.84 1.82 11.16
N SER A 195 13.55 2.01 11.45
CA SER A 195 12.47 1.81 10.48
C SER A 195 12.09 3.14 9.82
N PRO A 196 11.45 3.11 8.64
CA PRO A 196 10.85 4.29 8.04
C PRO A 196 9.88 4.97 9.02
N GLN A 197 9.80 6.29 8.92
CA GLN A 197 8.90 7.11 9.72
C GLN A 197 7.60 7.37 8.97
N LEU A 198 6.49 7.51 9.70
CA LEU A 198 5.17 7.84 9.14
C LEU A 198 4.97 9.35 9.08
N SER A 199 4.38 9.87 8.00
CA SER A 199 3.99 11.28 7.87
C SER A 199 2.84 11.64 8.84
N ALA A 200 2.60 12.93 9.07
CA ALA A 200 1.43 13.38 9.84
C ALA A 200 0.10 12.95 9.18
N ALA A 201 0.05 12.97 7.84
CA ALA A 201 -1.09 12.50 7.06
C ALA A 201 -1.34 11.00 7.30
N GLN A 202 -0.29 10.18 7.21
CA GLN A 202 -0.36 8.74 7.46
C GLN A 202 -0.76 8.42 8.91
N CYS A 203 -0.27 9.18 9.89
CA CYS A 203 -0.70 9.02 11.29
C CYS A 203 -2.21 9.33 11.47
N LEU A 204 -2.72 10.36 10.78
CA LEU A 204 -4.15 10.69 10.77
C LEU A 204 -4.98 9.57 10.14
N GLU A 205 -4.52 8.95 9.06
CA GLU A 205 -5.21 7.81 8.43
C GLU A 205 -5.28 6.59 9.37
N VAL A 206 -4.19 6.27 10.05
CA VAL A 206 -4.16 5.19 11.05
C VAL A 206 -5.16 5.47 12.18
N GLY A 207 -5.20 6.71 12.67
CA GLY A 207 -6.18 7.15 13.66
C GLY A 207 -7.63 7.04 13.16
N LYS A 208 -7.92 7.46 11.93
CA LYS A 208 -9.26 7.35 11.32
C LYS A 208 -9.72 5.91 11.16
N GLN A 209 -8.82 4.98 10.84
CA GLN A 209 -9.14 3.56 10.80
C GLN A 209 -9.53 3.04 12.19
N ALA A 210 -8.75 3.35 13.24
CA ALA A 210 -9.08 2.98 14.62
C ALA A 210 -10.42 3.59 15.08
N TYR A 211 -10.65 4.86 14.74
CA TYR A 211 -11.91 5.56 14.97
C TYR A 211 -13.11 4.84 14.36
N SER A 212 -12.98 4.39 13.10
CA SER A 212 -14.05 3.68 12.39
C SER A 212 -14.39 2.32 13.02
N GLN A 213 -13.40 1.68 13.67
CA GLN A 213 -13.57 0.44 14.41
C GLN A 213 -14.20 0.65 15.80
N GLY A 214 -14.35 1.90 16.23
CA GLY A 214 -14.85 2.26 17.55
C GLY A 214 -13.81 2.16 18.67
N ASP A 215 -12.53 1.97 18.33
CA ASP A 215 -11.44 2.04 19.31
C ASP A 215 -10.97 3.49 19.45
N PHE A 216 -11.67 4.23 20.31
CA PHE A 216 -11.37 5.64 20.57
C PHE A 216 -10.10 5.84 21.41
N GLU A 217 -9.60 4.82 22.11
CA GLU A 217 -8.38 4.92 22.92
C GLU A 217 -7.14 4.94 22.01
N ARG A 218 -7.02 3.97 21.11
CA ARG A 218 -5.95 3.95 20.11
C ARG A 218 -6.07 5.10 19.13
N SER A 219 -7.30 5.44 18.73
CA SER A 219 -7.55 6.58 17.85
C SER A 219 -7.02 7.89 18.43
N GLU A 220 -7.20 8.13 19.74
CA GLU A 220 -6.64 9.29 20.43
C GLU A 220 -5.11 9.30 20.36
N GLU A 221 -4.45 8.18 20.66
CA GLU A 221 -2.98 8.10 20.62
C GLU A 221 -2.44 8.52 19.25
N TRP A 222 -3.05 8.01 18.17
CA TRP A 222 -2.64 8.33 16.80
C TRP A 222 -2.91 9.78 16.42
N PHE A 223 -4.01 10.38 16.86
CA PHE A 223 -4.28 11.81 16.59
C PHE A 223 -3.34 12.73 17.35
N ARG A 224 -2.95 12.39 18.58
CA ARG A 224 -1.92 13.14 19.31
C ARG A 224 -0.58 13.10 18.59
N VAL A 225 -0.15 11.92 18.15
CA VAL A 225 1.09 11.77 17.37
C VAL A 225 1.01 12.52 16.03
N ALA A 226 -0.15 12.48 15.35
CA ALA A 226 -0.35 13.24 14.12
C ALA A 226 -0.24 14.76 14.34
N TYR A 227 -0.80 15.26 15.45
CA TYR A 227 -0.69 16.66 15.86
C TYR A 227 0.77 17.03 16.15
N ASP A 228 1.46 16.27 17.00
CA ASP A 228 2.87 16.52 17.35
C ASP A 228 3.76 16.56 16.10
N ARG A 229 3.59 15.60 15.17
CA ARG A 229 4.34 15.58 13.91
C ARG A 229 4.10 16.77 13.00
N LEU A 230 2.88 17.31 13.01
CA LEU A 230 2.56 18.50 12.23
C LEU A 230 3.30 19.72 12.81
N PHE A 231 3.39 19.83 14.15
CA PHE A 231 4.16 20.86 14.82
C PHE A 231 5.67 20.70 14.63
N ASP A 232 6.22 19.49 14.78
CA ASP A 232 7.64 19.20 14.52
C ASP A 232 8.06 19.70 13.13
N LYS A 233 7.22 19.46 12.12
CA LYS A 233 7.47 19.89 10.73
C LYS A 233 7.38 21.41 10.56
N LEU A 234 6.48 22.08 11.29
CA LEU A 234 6.38 23.55 11.27
C LEU A 234 7.60 24.19 11.94
N GLU A 235 8.08 23.64 13.06
CA GLU A 235 9.30 24.09 13.72
C GLU A 235 10.54 23.88 12.84
N GLU A 236 10.65 22.74 12.16
CA GLU A 236 11.72 22.48 11.20
C GLU A 236 11.71 23.49 10.04
N LYS A 237 10.53 23.78 9.48
CA LYS A 237 10.36 24.81 8.44
C LYS A 237 10.78 26.21 8.94
N LEU A 238 10.46 26.57 10.17
CA LEU A 238 10.81 27.87 10.78
C LEU A 238 12.30 27.95 11.19
N GLY A 239 12.93 26.82 11.53
CA GLY A 239 14.35 26.75 11.90
C GLY A 239 15.32 26.76 10.70
N PHE A 240 14.84 26.37 9.51
CA PHE A 240 15.65 26.26 8.29
C PHE A 240 15.93 27.60 7.59
N ASP A 241 15.24 28.69 7.96
CA ASP A 241 15.43 30.03 7.36
C ASP A 241 16.82 30.65 7.63
N THR A 242 17.67 30.03 8.45
CA THR A 242 19.00 30.57 8.77
C THR A 242 20.14 30.02 7.93
N HIS A 243 20.09 28.78 7.40
CA HIS A 243 21.20 28.16 6.66
C HIS A 243 20.71 27.47 5.39
N GLY A 244 20.75 28.19 4.26
CA GLY A 244 20.39 27.65 2.96
C GLY A 244 21.25 26.46 2.54
N ALA A 245 20.63 25.28 2.43
CA ALA A 245 21.15 24.14 1.68
C ALA A 245 20.02 23.16 1.29
N THR A 246 19.62 23.23 0.02
CA THR A 246 19.02 22.17 -0.81
C THR A 246 18.08 21.17 -0.12
N MET A 247 16.79 21.47 -0.15
CA MET A 247 15.73 20.50 0.07
C MET A 247 15.79 19.41 -1.02
N LEU A 248 16.06 18.18 -0.63
CA LEU A 248 15.54 17.01 -1.33
C LEU A 248 14.04 16.99 -1.03
N SER A 249 13.25 17.63 -1.89
CA SER A 249 11.81 17.48 -1.90
C SER A 249 11.50 16.03 -2.24
N ASP A 250 11.17 15.23 -1.23
CA ASP A 250 10.50 13.96 -1.44
C ASP A 250 9.09 14.32 -1.96
N GLU A 251 8.90 14.18 -3.27
CA GLU A 251 7.68 14.49 -4.02
C GLU A 251 6.57 13.46 -3.72
N THR A 252 6.28 13.22 -2.45
CA THR A 252 5.01 12.63 -2.04
C THR A 252 4.13 13.76 -1.54
N GLU A 253 3.46 14.45 -2.48
CA GLU A 253 2.35 15.37 -2.18
C GLU A 253 1.15 14.58 -1.64
N GLU A 254 1.30 13.93 -0.49
CA GLU A 254 0.16 13.66 0.37
C GLU A 254 -0.29 15.02 0.91
N THR A 255 -1.55 15.39 0.65
CA THR A 255 -2.12 16.65 1.16
C THR A 255 -1.97 16.68 2.68
N GLU A 256 -1.18 17.63 3.19
CA GLU A 256 -0.95 17.78 4.62
C GLU A 256 -2.31 17.97 5.33
N PRO A 257 -2.57 17.24 6.43
CA PRO A 257 -3.83 17.37 7.16
C PRO A 257 -3.91 18.76 7.81
N THR A 258 -5.12 19.32 7.90
CA THR A 258 -5.29 20.57 8.65
C THR A 258 -5.29 20.29 10.15
N VAL A 259 -4.83 21.26 10.94
CA VAL A 259 -4.87 21.19 12.41
C VAL A 259 -6.32 20.98 12.88
N GLY A 260 -7.27 21.68 12.27
CA GLY A 260 -8.70 21.55 12.57
C GLY A 260 -9.24 20.13 12.35
N GLN A 261 -8.83 19.44 11.27
CA GLN A 261 -9.23 18.05 11.03
C GLN A 261 -8.76 17.10 12.13
N ILE A 262 -7.51 17.25 12.59
CA ILE A 262 -6.95 16.41 13.65
C ILE A 262 -7.66 16.71 14.98
N LEU A 263 -7.86 17.98 15.31
CA LEU A 263 -8.53 18.41 16.55
C LEU A 263 -10.00 17.97 16.62
N ASP A 264 -10.75 18.01 15.51
CA ASP A 264 -12.16 17.53 15.47
C ASP A 264 -12.25 16.05 15.82
N HIS A 265 -11.43 15.21 15.17
CA HIS A 265 -11.40 13.79 15.45
C HIS A 265 -10.88 13.45 16.85
N LEU A 266 -9.90 14.21 17.36
CA LEU A 266 -9.35 14.05 18.71
C LEU A 266 -10.39 14.41 19.77
N ALA A 267 -11.05 15.57 19.65
CA ALA A 267 -12.08 16.02 20.57
C ALA A 267 -13.23 15.03 20.66
N TYR A 268 -13.71 14.52 19.51
CA TYR A 268 -14.76 13.52 19.48
C TYR A 268 -14.31 12.22 20.17
N SER A 269 -13.10 11.74 19.88
CA SER A 269 -12.58 10.49 20.48
C SER A 269 -12.50 10.59 22.01
N LEU A 270 -12.01 11.72 22.54
CA LEU A 270 -11.99 12.01 23.98
C LEU A 270 -13.41 12.07 24.57
N GLY A 271 -14.34 12.70 23.87
CA GLY A 271 -15.75 12.77 24.27
C GLY A 271 -16.39 11.38 24.36
N ARG A 272 -16.10 10.48 23.42
CA ARG A 272 -16.59 9.09 23.43
C ARG A 272 -16.01 8.24 24.56
N GLN A 273 -14.83 8.57 25.05
CA GLN A 273 -14.25 7.97 26.26
C GLN A 273 -14.87 8.54 27.56
N GLY A 274 -15.66 9.61 27.49
CA GLY A 274 -16.24 10.30 28.63
C GLY A 274 -15.28 11.30 29.31
N ARG A 275 -14.16 11.65 28.67
CA ARG A 275 -13.18 12.65 29.15
C ARG A 275 -13.59 14.05 28.70
N TYR A 276 -14.76 14.50 29.14
CA TYR A 276 -15.37 15.74 28.66
C TYR A 276 -14.54 16.99 28.95
N ALA A 277 -13.80 17.04 30.07
CA ALA A 277 -12.93 18.17 30.39
C ALA A 277 -11.79 18.35 29.37
N GLU A 278 -11.16 17.25 28.95
CA GLU A 278 -10.11 17.30 27.94
C GLU A 278 -10.69 17.53 26.55
N ALA A 279 -11.81 16.87 26.23
CA ALA A 279 -12.52 17.09 24.97
C ALA A 279 -12.92 18.57 24.79
N LEU A 280 -13.39 19.22 25.87
CA LEU A 280 -13.72 20.64 25.88
C LEU A 280 -12.52 21.52 25.58
N ASN A 281 -11.36 21.25 26.20
CA ASN A 281 -10.13 22.00 25.94
C ASN A 281 -9.71 21.89 24.47
N VAL A 282 -9.72 20.68 23.91
CA VAL A 282 -9.40 20.44 22.49
C VAL A 282 -10.43 21.11 21.57
N THR A 283 -11.71 21.09 21.94
CA THR A 283 -12.79 21.73 21.16
C THR A 283 -12.63 23.25 21.14
N ARG A 284 -12.20 23.86 22.24
CA ARG A 284 -11.91 25.31 22.27
C ARG A 284 -10.74 25.68 21.38
N LEU A 285 -9.67 24.89 21.40
CA LEU A 285 -8.55 25.07 20.46
C LEU A 285 -9.03 24.95 19.00
N LEU A 286 -9.95 24.02 18.72
CA LEU A 286 -10.55 23.90 17.38
C LEU A 286 -11.38 25.14 17.00
N ILE A 287 -12.12 25.74 17.93
CA ILE A 287 -12.90 26.96 17.67
C ILE A 287 -11.98 28.18 17.45
N GLU A 288 -10.83 28.24 18.15
CA GLU A 288 -9.82 29.27 17.93
C GLU A 288 -9.24 29.20 16.50
N GLU A 289 -8.97 28.01 16.00
CA GLU A 289 -8.46 27.77 14.64
C GLU A 289 -9.56 27.91 13.55
N GLU A 290 -10.76 27.38 13.81
CA GLU A 290 -11.88 27.35 12.87
C GLU A 290 -13.19 27.88 13.52
N PRO A 291 -13.36 29.21 13.65
CA PRO A 291 -14.52 29.81 14.33
C PRO A 291 -15.87 29.52 13.65
N THR A 292 -15.87 29.14 12.38
CA THR A 292 -17.08 28.83 11.60
C THR A 292 -17.53 27.38 11.73
N ASN A 293 -16.83 26.55 12.49
CA ASN A 293 -17.13 25.13 12.61
C ASN A 293 -18.34 24.89 13.53
N GLU A 294 -19.53 24.74 12.94
CA GLU A 294 -20.79 24.48 13.67
C GLU A 294 -20.72 23.22 14.55
N ARG A 295 -19.97 22.19 14.13
CA ARG A 295 -19.83 20.94 14.89
C ARG A 295 -19.06 21.18 16.19
N ALA A 296 -17.98 21.96 16.14
CA ALA A 296 -17.19 22.30 17.31
C ALA A 296 -18.02 23.10 18.34
N ILE A 297 -18.79 24.09 17.88
CA ILE A 297 -19.68 24.91 18.73
C ILE A 297 -20.74 24.03 19.42
N ASN A 298 -21.37 23.12 18.67
CA ASN A 298 -22.37 22.20 19.24
C ASN A 298 -21.74 21.20 20.23
N ASN A 299 -20.54 20.69 19.94
CA ASN A 299 -19.80 19.80 20.83
C ASN A 299 -19.39 20.50 22.13
N GLU A 300 -18.96 21.77 22.06
CA GLU A 300 -18.65 22.57 23.26
C GLU A 300 -19.87 22.68 24.18
N ALA A 301 -21.02 23.06 23.63
CA ALA A 301 -22.25 23.16 24.41
C ALA A 301 -22.62 21.83 25.08
N TYR A 302 -22.47 20.72 24.34
CA TYR A 302 -22.71 19.38 24.86
C TYR A 302 -21.74 19.03 26.01
N TYR A 303 -20.43 19.22 25.85
CA TYR A 303 -19.45 18.88 26.88
C TYR A 303 -19.58 19.74 28.14
N VAL A 304 -19.90 21.03 27.99
CA VAL A 304 -20.21 21.92 29.13
C VAL A 304 -21.42 21.39 29.89
N GLU A 305 -22.50 21.04 29.19
CA GLU A 305 -23.70 20.50 29.83
C GLU A 305 -23.42 19.20 30.59
N GLN A 306 -22.62 18.28 30.02
CA GLN A 306 -22.24 17.04 30.71
C GLN A 306 -21.42 17.33 31.98
N LEU A 307 -20.48 18.26 31.91
CA LEU A 307 -19.66 18.65 33.06
C LEU A 307 -20.48 19.34 34.15
N ASP A 308 -21.45 20.18 33.80
CA ASP A 308 -22.35 20.85 34.75
C ASP A 308 -23.24 19.84 35.50
N ARG A 309 -23.58 18.72 34.85
CA ARG A 309 -24.27 17.58 35.48
C ARG A 309 -23.37 16.77 36.42
N GLY A 310 -22.08 17.10 36.51
CA GLY A 310 -21.07 16.33 37.23
C GLY A 310 -20.73 15.01 36.53
N GLU A 311 -21.06 14.88 35.25
CA GLU A 311 -20.72 13.73 34.42
C GLU A 311 -19.34 13.94 33.79
N GLY A 312 -18.57 12.86 33.67
CA GLY A 312 -17.24 12.90 33.08
C GLY A 312 -16.20 12.23 33.95
N ARG A 313 -15.18 11.68 33.28
CA ARG A 313 -14.05 11.02 33.92
C ARG A 313 -12.80 11.86 33.77
N LEU A 314 -12.00 11.88 34.82
CA LEU A 314 -10.66 12.44 34.79
C LEU A 314 -9.66 11.31 34.58
N GLY A 315 -8.86 11.42 33.53
CA GLY A 315 -7.82 10.44 33.20
C GLY A 315 -8.29 9.31 32.28
N PRO A 316 -7.35 8.42 31.91
CA PRO A 316 -7.58 7.34 30.96
C PRO A 316 -8.63 6.36 31.47
N ASN A 317 -9.34 5.74 30.53
CA ASN A 317 -10.39 4.78 30.84
C ASN A 317 -9.80 3.59 31.63
N PRO A 318 -10.38 3.22 32.79
CA PRO A 318 -9.94 2.01 33.48
C PRO A 318 -10.17 0.81 32.57
N ARG A 319 -9.15 -0.06 32.43
CA ARG A 319 -9.28 -1.31 31.67
C ARG A 319 -10.53 -2.05 32.14
N SER A 320 -11.40 -2.40 31.21
CA SER A 320 -12.63 -3.12 31.52
C SER A 320 -12.29 -4.44 32.23
N GLN A 321 -12.81 -4.61 33.44
CA GLN A 321 -12.57 -5.82 34.24
C GLN A 321 -13.42 -7.01 33.76
N ALA A 322 -14.44 -6.77 32.94
CA ALA A 322 -15.31 -7.78 32.37
C ALA A 322 -14.92 -8.05 30.92
N THR A 323 -13.82 -8.78 30.71
CA THR A 323 -13.44 -9.29 29.39
C THR A 323 -14.34 -10.46 29.03
N SER A 324 -14.90 -10.43 27.81
CA SER A 324 -15.58 -11.61 27.24
C SER A 324 -14.62 -12.80 27.26
N LYS A 325 -15.14 -14.03 27.24
CA LYS A 325 -14.29 -15.23 27.10
C LYS A 325 -13.40 -15.15 25.84
N HIS A 326 -13.89 -14.51 24.78
CA HIS A 326 -13.12 -14.26 23.56
C HIS A 326 -11.96 -13.28 23.78
N ASP A 327 -12.17 -12.24 24.58
CA ASP A 327 -11.15 -11.24 24.90
C ASP A 327 -10.06 -11.86 25.80
N GLN A 328 -10.42 -12.78 26.68
CA GLN A 328 -9.47 -13.53 27.51
C GLN A 328 -8.57 -14.45 26.69
N GLU A 329 -9.12 -15.18 25.72
CA GLU A 329 -8.34 -16.02 24.80
C GLU A 329 -7.41 -15.17 23.93
N THR A 330 -7.89 -14.01 23.49
CA THR A 330 -7.10 -13.04 22.71
C THR A 330 -5.95 -12.49 23.54
N GLU A 331 -6.18 -12.05 24.77
CA GLU A 331 -5.11 -11.57 25.66
C GLU A 331 -4.09 -12.67 25.97
N LEU A 332 -4.54 -13.91 26.18
CA LEU A 332 -3.64 -15.05 26.36
C LEU A 332 -2.75 -15.25 25.13
N TYR A 333 -3.34 -15.22 23.93
CA TYR A 333 -2.59 -15.32 22.68
C TYR A 333 -1.57 -14.17 22.54
N GLU A 334 -1.98 -12.93 22.78
CA GLU A 334 -1.10 -11.77 22.68
C GLU A 334 0.01 -11.79 23.74
N SER A 335 -0.25 -12.31 24.94
CA SER A 335 0.76 -12.48 26.00
C SER A 335 1.88 -13.43 25.60
N LEU A 336 1.55 -14.47 24.83
CA LEU A 336 2.53 -15.40 24.28
C LEU A 336 3.41 -14.74 23.22
N CYS A 337 2.85 -13.81 22.43
CA CYS A 337 3.65 -13.03 21.47
C CYS A 337 4.63 -12.06 22.16
N ARG A 338 4.37 -11.67 23.42
CA ARG A 338 5.22 -10.79 24.24
C ARG A 338 6.21 -11.56 25.13
N ASP A 339 6.28 -12.88 24.99
CA ASP A 339 7.07 -13.76 25.85
C ASP A 339 6.73 -13.65 27.34
N GLU A 340 5.50 -13.24 27.70
CA GLU A 340 5.02 -13.16 29.09
C GLU A 340 4.79 -14.55 29.72
N ASN A 341 5.10 -15.63 28.97
CA ASN A 341 4.84 -17.05 29.20
C ASN A 341 4.01 -17.35 30.46
N PRO A 342 2.67 -17.31 30.35
CA PRO A 342 1.77 -17.53 31.49
C PRO A 342 1.76 -19.00 31.96
N PHE A 343 2.43 -19.90 31.24
CA PHE A 343 2.50 -21.31 31.57
C PHE A 343 3.77 -21.62 32.40
N PRO A 344 3.68 -22.58 33.34
CA PRO A 344 4.84 -23.02 34.09
C PRO A 344 5.92 -23.54 33.14
N THR A 345 7.17 -23.18 33.41
CA THR A 345 8.31 -23.68 32.64
C THR A 345 8.39 -25.20 32.75
N VAL A 346 8.54 -25.88 31.62
CA VAL A 346 8.69 -27.33 31.60
C VAL A 346 9.98 -27.68 32.34
N PRO A 347 9.94 -28.54 33.37
CA PRO A 347 11.14 -28.96 34.06
C PRO A 347 12.16 -29.56 33.09
N SER A 348 13.43 -29.19 33.22
CA SER A 348 14.50 -29.55 32.28
C SER A 348 14.66 -31.06 32.05
N HIS A 349 14.29 -31.89 33.01
CA HIS A 349 14.37 -33.35 32.88
C HIS A 349 13.33 -33.94 31.90
N TYR A 350 12.26 -33.21 31.57
CA TYR A 350 11.32 -33.60 30.52
C TYR A 350 11.77 -33.15 29.12
N LEU A 351 12.67 -32.16 29.04
CA LEU A 351 13.22 -31.66 27.79
C LEU A 351 14.39 -32.55 27.39
N THR A 352 14.19 -33.39 26.36
CA THR A 352 15.19 -34.35 25.91
C THR A 352 15.43 -34.21 24.40
N CYS A 353 16.71 -34.25 24.02
CA CYS A 353 17.14 -34.35 22.63
C CYS A 353 17.57 -35.79 22.34
N ARG A 354 17.04 -36.39 21.26
CA ARG A 354 17.35 -37.76 20.90
C ARG A 354 17.35 -37.97 19.38
N TYR A 355 18.07 -39.01 18.96
CA TYR A 355 17.98 -39.54 17.61
C TYR A 355 16.79 -40.49 17.53
N TYR A 356 15.78 -40.13 16.75
CA TYR A 356 14.54 -40.88 16.59
C TYR A 356 14.41 -41.42 15.17
N THR A 357 14.04 -42.68 15.02
CA THR A 357 13.84 -43.34 13.72
C THR A 357 12.34 -43.61 13.49
N PRO A 358 11.58 -42.65 12.93
CA PRO A 358 10.14 -42.80 12.72
C PRO A 358 9.79 -43.80 11.62
N HIS A 359 10.72 -44.06 10.68
CA HIS A 359 10.50 -44.92 9.52
C HIS A 359 11.80 -45.63 9.13
N ALA A 360 11.70 -46.77 8.45
CA ALA A 360 12.86 -47.56 7.99
C ALA A 360 13.85 -46.76 7.12
N PHE A 361 13.37 -45.71 6.45
CA PHE A 361 14.19 -44.78 5.67
C PHE A 361 15.22 -44.02 6.53
N TYR A 362 14.90 -43.73 7.79
CA TYR A 362 15.77 -43.01 8.72
C TYR A 362 16.72 -43.93 9.50
N ARG A 363 16.89 -45.19 9.09
CA ARG A 363 17.71 -46.17 9.83
C ARG A 363 19.21 -45.86 9.82
N ILE A 364 19.70 -45.27 8.72
CA ILE A 364 21.12 -44.88 8.55
C ILE A 364 21.35 -43.41 8.95
N GLY A 365 20.29 -42.59 8.90
CA GLY A 365 20.30 -41.21 9.38
C GLY A 365 19.05 -40.92 10.21
N PRO A 366 19.07 -41.17 11.53
CA PRO A 366 17.95 -40.88 12.41
C PRO A 366 17.63 -39.38 12.46
N VAL A 367 16.36 -39.06 12.69
CA VAL A 367 15.90 -37.67 12.84
C VAL A 367 16.38 -37.12 14.19
N LYS A 368 16.87 -35.89 14.19
CA LYS A 368 17.18 -35.16 15.42
C LYS A 368 15.88 -34.62 16.00
N GLU A 369 15.42 -35.21 17.09
CA GLU A 369 14.18 -34.83 17.78
C GLU A 369 14.48 -34.16 19.11
N GLU A 370 13.86 -33.01 19.37
CA GLU A 370 13.83 -32.34 20.66
C GLU A 370 12.40 -32.32 21.20
N THR A 371 12.24 -32.67 22.47
CA THR A 371 10.94 -32.58 23.16
C THR A 371 10.78 -31.19 23.76
N LEU A 372 9.80 -30.43 23.26
CA LEU A 372 9.47 -29.08 23.74
C LEU A 372 8.43 -29.08 24.85
N TYR A 373 7.49 -30.03 24.81
CA TYR A 373 6.46 -30.20 25.83
C TYR A 373 6.10 -31.68 25.97
N PRO A 374 5.98 -32.22 27.20
CA PRO A 374 5.75 -33.65 27.40
C PRO A 374 4.28 -34.07 27.18
N ASP A 375 3.31 -33.28 27.64
CA ASP A 375 1.88 -33.63 27.58
C ASP A 375 0.98 -32.37 27.46
N PRO A 376 0.46 -32.03 26.25
CA PRO A 376 0.53 -32.83 25.04
C PRO A 376 1.95 -32.87 24.46
N ARG A 377 2.35 -34.03 23.92
CA ARG A 377 3.70 -34.21 23.39
C ARG A 377 3.96 -33.31 22.18
N ILE A 378 4.74 -32.25 22.36
CA ILE A 378 5.20 -31.34 21.30
C ILE A 378 6.69 -31.59 21.08
N VAL A 379 7.06 -31.88 19.83
CA VAL A 379 8.44 -32.14 19.42
C VAL A 379 8.85 -31.29 18.23
N MET A 380 10.11 -30.88 18.22
CA MET A 380 10.76 -30.24 17.07
C MET A 380 11.71 -31.23 16.41
N TRP A 381 11.61 -31.36 15.09
CA TRP A 381 12.55 -32.15 14.30
C TRP A 381 13.50 -31.21 13.55
N TYR A 382 14.79 -31.44 13.73
CA TYR A 382 15.85 -30.64 13.11
C TYR A 382 16.44 -31.35 11.90
N ASP A 383 16.89 -30.55 10.92
CA ASP A 383 17.56 -31.00 9.71
C ASP A 383 16.78 -32.06 8.90
N LEU A 384 15.44 -32.05 8.98
CA LEU A 384 14.59 -33.00 8.27
C LEU A 384 14.57 -32.76 6.76
N ILE A 385 14.62 -31.49 6.37
CA ILE A 385 14.51 -31.04 4.97
C ILE A 385 15.72 -30.17 4.67
N PHE A 386 16.40 -30.44 3.55
CA PHE A 386 17.57 -29.68 3.13
C PHE A 386 17.16 -28.30 2.59
N PRO A 387 18.02 -27.26 2.70
CA PRO A 387 17.73 -25.95 2.15
C PRO A 387 17.32 -25.95 0.66
N SER A 388 17.92 -26.80 -0.16
CA SER A 388 17.55 -26.94 -1.58
C SER A 388 16.14 -27.49 -1.78
N GLU A 389 15.69 -28.39 -0.91
CA GLU A 389 14.34 -28.93 -0.93
C GLU A 389 13.34 -27.88 -0.45
N ILE A 390 13.70 -27.07 0.57
CA ILE A 390 12.89 -25.94 1.02
C ILE A 390 12.65 -24.96 -0.14
N GLU A 391 13.70 -24.56 -0.86
CA GLU A 391 13.56 -23.68 -2.02
C GLU A 391 12.71 -24.32 -3.12
N LYS A 392 12.90 -25.62 -3.39
CA LYS A 392 12.08 -26.33 -4.37
C LYS A 392 10.60 -26.38 -3.97
N ILE A 393 10.31 -26.58 -2.68
CA ILE A 393 8.96 -26.56 -2.14
C ILE A 393 8.36 -25.15 -2.30
N LYS A 394 9.12 -24.09 -2.01
CA LYS A 394 8.69 -22.69 -2.23
C LYS A 394 8.36 -22.43 -3.70
N ASP A 395 9.21 -22.83 -4.64
CA ASP A 395 8.98 -22.66 -6.08
C ASP A 395 7.68 -23.34 -6.54
N LEU A 396 7.44 -24.57 -6.07
CA LEU A 396 6.24 -25.34 -6.41
C LEU A 396 4.97 -24.77 -5.73
N ALA A 397 5.12 -24.18 -4.54
CA ALA A 397 4.00 -23.67 -3.74
C ALA A 397 3.57 -22.26 -4.16
N THR A 398 4.52 -21.37 -4.47
CA THR A 398 4.28 -19.96 -4.81
C THR A 398 3.16 -19.72 -5.84
N PRO A 399 3.07 -20.46 -6.97
CA PRO A 399 2.00 -20.24 -7.94
C PRO A 399 0.62 -20.78 -7.50
N ARG A 400 0.57 -21.62 -6.47
CA ARG A 400 -0.66 -22.28 -5.98
C ARG A 400 -1.13 -21.73 -4.64
N LEU A 401 -0.35 -20.82 -4.05
CA LEU A 401 -0.63 -20.18 -2.78
C LEU A 401 -1.84 -19.26 -2.94
N ARG A 402 -2.87 -19.46 -2.11
CA ARG A 402 -4.08 -18.63 -2.08
C ARG A 402 -4.33 -18.14 -0.67
N ARG A 403 -4.98 -16.99 -0.54
CA ARG A 403 -5.43 -16.47 0.75
C ARG A 403 -6.43 -17.46 1.37
N ALA A 404 -6.28 -17.73 2.67
CA ALA A 404 -7.20 -18.60 3.38
C ALA A 404 -8.59 -17.93 3.48
N THR A 405 -9.64 -18.73 3.34
CA THR A 405 -11.03 -18.30 3.48
C THR A 405 -11.66 -18.97 4.68
N VAL A 406 -12.46 -18.23 5.44
CA VAL A 406 -13.29 -18.76 6.52
C VAL A 406 -14.72 -18.96 6.03
N LYS A 407 -15.42 -19.92 6.60
CA LYS A 407 -16.85 -20.07 6.37
C LYS A 407 -17.58 -19.14 7.33
N ASN A 408 -18.30 -18.16 6.81
CA ASN A 408 -19.11 -17.28 7.62
C ASN A 408 -20.28 -18.08 8.23
N PRO A 409 -20.46 -18.08 9.56
CA PRO A 409 -21.49 -18.87 10.22
C PRO A 409 -22.92 -18.39 9.95
N ILE A 410 -23.10 -17.13 9.54
CA ILE A 410 -24.41 -16.52 9.25
C ILE A 410 -24.77 -16.72 7.79
N THR A 411 -23.87 -16.35 6.86
CA THR A 411 -24.14 -16.40 5.42
C THR A 411 -23.86 -17.78 4.82
N GLY A 412 -23.05 -18.60 5.48
CA GLY A 412 -22.59 -19.90 4.99
C GLY A 412 -21.56 -19.82 3.87
N ASN A 413 -21.24 -18.61 3.39
CA ASN A 413 -20.31 -18.36 2.29
C ASN A 413 -18.85 -18.41 2.77
N LEU A 414 -17.95 -18.70 1.82
CA LEU A 414 -16.52 -18.59 2.05
C LEU A 414 -16.10 -17.13 1.85
N GLU A 415 -15.57 -16.53 2.90
CA GLU A 415 -15.16 -15.13 2.94
C GLU A 415 -13.70 -15.04 3.38
N VAL A 416 -13.00 -14.00 2.95
CA VAL A 416 -11.66 -13.71 3.43
C VAL A 416 -11.78 -13.11 4.82
N ALA A 417 -11.16 -13.75 5.82
CA ALA A 417 -11.09 -13.19 7.16
C ALA A 417 -10.02 -12.09 7.22
N PHE A 418 -10.37 -10.96 7.82
CA PHE A 418 -9.44 -9.87 8.16
C PHE A 418 -8.69 -10.14 9.48
N TYR A 419 -9.09 -11.17 10.24
CA TYR A 419 -8.34 -11.69 11.38
C TYR A 419 -7.44 -12.86 10.97
N ARG A 420 -6.38 -13.14 11.76
CA ARG A 420 -5.40 -14.19 11.41
C ARG A 420 -6.06 -15.55 11.56
N THR A 421 -6.27 -16.20 10.43
CA THR A 421 -6.55 -17.62 10.35
C THR A 421 -5.34 -18.35 9.76
N SER A 422 -5.23 -19.66 10.00
CA SER A 422 -4.14 -20.47 9.46
C SER A 422 -4.08 -20.33 7.94
N LYS A 423 -2.89 -20.07 7.37
CA LYS A 423 -2.68 -20.13 5.92
C LYS A 423 -2.61 -21.60 5.52
N ALA A 424 -3.51 -22.04 4.65
CA ALA A 424 -3.53 -23.41 4.17
C ALA A 424 -2.83 -23.52 2.81
N LEU A 425 -1.81 -24.37 2.72
CA LEU A 425 -1.35 -24.89 1.44
C LEU A 425 -1.82 -26.34 1.31
N GLY A 426 -2.70 -26.59 0.35
CA GLY A 426 -3.13 -27.95 0.02
C GLY A 426 -2.06 -28.67 -0.79
N PHE A 427 -1.09 -29.31 -0.14
CA PHE A 427 -0.30 -30.33 -0.83
C PHE A 427 -1.16 -31.59 -0.97
N ARG A 428 -1.47 -31.99 -2.20
CA ARG A 428 -2.00 -33.33 -2.47
C ARG A 428 -0.82 -34.30 -2.37
N ILE A 429 -0.37 -34.56 -1.14
CA ILE A 429 0.61 -35.61 -0.88
C ILE A 429 -0.15 -36.91 -1.07
N LEU A 430 0.11 -37.58 -2.20
CA LEU A 430 -0.23 -38.98 -2.37
C LEU A 430 0.58 -39.76 -1.34
N TRP A 431 0.04 -39.89 -0.12
CA TRP A 431 0.47 -40.93 0.79
C TRP A 431 0.14 -42.24 0.08
N MET A 432 1.16 -42.89 -0.48
CA MET A 432 1.09 -44.32 -0.71
C MET A 432 0.77 -44.94 0.64
N LYS A 433 -0.49 -45.36 0.81
CA LYS A 433 -0.90 -46.26 1.88
C LYS A 433 0.08 -47.43 1.82
N SER A 434 1.01 -47.50 2.78
CA SER A 434 1.74 -48.73 3.03
C SER A 434 0.67 -49.77 3.37
N PRO A 435 0.57 -50.89 2.63
CA PRO A 435 -0.29 -51.97 3.04
C PRO A 435 0.27 -52.48 4.37
N THR A 436 -0.52 -52.30 5.42
CA THR A 436 -0.31 -52.94 6.72
C THR A 436 -0.03 -54.42 6.50
N ARG A 437 1.09 -54.91 7.04
CA ARG A 437 1.29 -56.32 7.34
C ARG A 437 1.01 -56.54 8.81
#